data_AF-A0A0K8U8V8-F1
#
_entry.id   AF-A0A0K8U8V8-F1
#
_cell.length_a   1.000
_cell.length_b   1.000
_cell.length_c   1.000
_cell.angle_alpha   90.00
_cell.angle_beta   90.00
_cell.angle_gamma   90.00
#
_symmetry.space_group_name_H-M   'P 1'
#
loop_
_entity.id
_entity.type
_entity.pdbx_description
1 polymer ?
#
loop_
_entity_poly.entity_id
_entity_poly.type
_entity_poly.pdbx_seq_one_letter_code
_entity_poly.pdbx_strand_id
1 'polypeptide(L)'
;MRLTQFLATKLKNFSNFPKEYIERSKKQVYWKTPSGLPNYTKCTVERKRFRYTTNRPWTGQFRQQNMPGTIRKKVFLNPVDEWGFFRGDRVEVLVGKDKGKQGIVTQVISERNWVMVEGLNWHYRTVGAEEGFPGILIKSESPLDVTKDVRLVDPSDLQGTEFEWRFTEEGEKVRVSARTGRLIPIPETNNQTHDYKTPGAYIEREKDTTAAVVSEITFQPKLSTFEMDIMEEMGIEEERTPKKTYWY
;
A
#
# COMPACT_ATOMS: atom_id res chain seq x y z
N MET A 1 -23.67 -0.18 -16.00
CA MET A 1 -22.57 -0.95 -15.37
C MET A 1 -21.26 -0.14 -15.38
N ARG A 2 -21.11 0.93 -14.57
CA ARG A 2 -19.89 1.76 -14.52
C ARG A 2 -19.50 2.20 -13.10
N LEU A 3 -19.91 1.45 -12.08
CA LEU A 3 -19.56 1.72 -10.67
C LEU A 3 -18.47 0.79 -10.13
N THR A 4 -18.18 -0.32 -10.80
CA THR A 4 -17.19 -1.31 -10.36
C THR A 4 -15.75 -0.92 -10.70
N GLN A 5 -15.51 -0.20 -11.80
CA GLN A 5 -14.15 0.26 -12.15
C GLN A 5 -13.62 1.34 -11.19
N PHE A 6 -14.52 2.19 -10.64
CA PHE A 6 -14.12 3.34 -9.83
C PHE A 6 -13.70 2.97 -8.40
N LEU A 7 -14.09 1.78 -7.92
CA LEU A 7 -13.68 1.27 -6.60
C LEU A 7 -12.33 0.54 -6.63
N ALA A 8 -11.81 0.21 -7.82
CA ALA A 8 -10.51 -0.45 -7.99
C ALA A 8 -9.31 0.51 -7.93
N THR A 9 -9.53 1.83 -7.90
CA THR A 9 -8.49 2.86 -7.88
C THR A 9 -8.17 3.36 -6.47
N LYS A 10 -8.37 2.53 -5.43
CA LYS A 10 -7.65 2.76 -4.18
C LYS A 10 -6.20 2.36 -4.43
N LEU A 11 -5.31 3.35 -4.54
CA LEU A 11 -3.85 3.19 -4.53
C LEU A 11 -3.49 1.92 -3.72
N LYS A 12 -3.02 0.88 -4.42
CA LYS A 12 -2.39 -0.29 -3.80
C LYS A 12 -1.07 0.22 -3.20
N ASN A 13 -1.14 0.92 -2.07
CA ASN A 13 0.01 1.53 -1.39
C ASN A 13 1.10 0.49 -1.07
N PHE A 14 0.69 -0.77 -0.98
CA PHE A 14 1.55 -1.92 -0.85
C PHE A 14 0.95 -3.04 -1.70
N SER A 15 1.52 -3.28 -2.89
CA SER A 15 1.01 -4.28 -3.85
C SER A 15 0.97 -5.71 -3.30
N ASN A 16 1.60 -5.97 -2.14
CA ASN A 16 1.90 -7.31 -1.65
C ASN A 16 1.06 -7.79 -0.47
N PHE A 17 0.36 -6.90 0.24
CA PHE A 17 -0.41 -7.28 1.43
C PHE A 17 -1.76 -6.59 1.47
N PRO A 18 -2.83 -7.30 1.92
CA PRO A 18 -4.10 -6.68 2.21
C PRO A 18 -3.90 -5.48 3.16
N LYS A 19 -4.58 -4.37 2.88
CA LYS A 19 -4.53 -3.16 3.73
C LYS A 19 -4.79 -3.49 5.20
N GLU A 20 -5.76 -4.37 5.45
CA GLU A 20 -6.11 -4.87 6.78
C GLU A 20 -4.96 -5.60 7.47
N TYR A 21 -4.17 -6.39 6.74
CA TYR A 21 -2.99 -7.05 7.29
C TYR A 21 -1.98 -6.02 7.80
N ILE A 22 -1.73 -4.97 7.01
CA ILE A 22 -0.77 -3.92 7.36
C ILE A 22 -1.28 -3.12 8.56
N GLU A 23 -2.57 -2.75 8.56
CA GLU A 23 -3.21 -2.06 9.68
C GLU A 23 -3.14 -2.90 10.96
N ARG A 24 -3.47 -4.20 10.89
CA ARG A 24 -3.35 -5.14 12.01
C ARG A 24 -1.91 -5.28 12.49
N SER A 25 -0.93 -5.36 11.58
CA SER A 25 0.48 -5.57 11.93
C SER A 25 1.10 -4.37 12.66
N LYS A 26 0.74 -3.14 12.24
CA LYS A 26 1.21 -1.89 12.86
C LYS A 26 0.35 -1.41 14.03
N LYS A 27 -0.83 -2.01 14.25
CA LYS A 27 -1.77 -1.63 15.30
C LYS A 27 -1.09 -1.64 16.67
N GLN A 28 -1.13 -0.49 17.34
CA GLN A 28 -0.67 -0.32 18.71
C GLN A 28 -1.81 0.25 19.54
N VAL A 29 -2.21 -0.50 20.57
CA VAL A 29 -3.27 -0.10 21.49
C VAL A 29 -2.63 0.60 22.69
N TYR A 30 -3.01 1.86 22.91
CA TYR A 30 -2.58 2.62 24.08
C TYR A 30 -3.43 2.28 25.30
N TRP A 31 -4.74 2.20 25.07
CA TRP A 31 -5.72 1.91 26.11
C TRP A 31 -6.88 1.11 25.52
N LYS A 32 -7.43 0.19 26.30
CA LYS A 32 -8.62 -0.58 25.96
C LYS A 32 -9.47 -0.72 27.22
N THR A 33 -10.80 -0.65 27.06
CA THR A 33 -11.73 -0.92 28.15
C THR A 33 -11.42 -2.31 28.76
N PRO A 34 -11.23 -2.43 30.08
CA PRO A 34 -11.04 -3.73 30.73
C PRO A 34 -12.20 -4.67 30.41
N SER A 35 -11.90 -5.95 30.17
CA SER A 35 -12.93 -6.97 29.96
C SER A 35 -13.70 -7.24 31.25
N GLY A 36 -15.01 -7.49 31.14
CA GLY A 36 -15.84 -7.93 32.27
C GLY A 36 -16.55 -6.80 33.04
N LEU A 37 -16.44 -5.55 32.60
CA LEU A 37 -17.20 -4.45 33.17
C LEU A 37 -18.44 -4.14 32.31
N PRO A 38 -19.68 -4.45 32.78
CA PRO A 38 -20.90 -4.29 31.98
C PRO A 38 -21.26 -2.82 31.73
N ASN A 39 -20.79 -1.91 32.59
CA ASN A 39 -21.15 -0.49 32.54
C ASN A 39 -20.29 0.32 31.56
N TYR A 40 -19.25 -0.27 30.95
CA TYR A 40 -18.37 0.43 30.01
C TYR A 40 -18.54 -0.12 28.60
N THR A 41 -18.69 0.79 27.64
CA THR A 41 -18.64 0.43 26.23
C THR A 41 -17.24 -0.05 25.86
N LYS A 42 -17.16 -1.07 25.01
CA LYS A 42 -15.89 -1.59 24.50
C LYS A 42 -15.27 -0.53 23.59
N CYS A 43 -14.25 0.16 24.09
CA CYS A 43 -13.51 1.17 23.36
C CYS A 43 -12.02 0.79 23.33
N THR A 44 -11.36 1.10 22.23
CA THR A 44 -9.92 0.91 22.07
C THR A 44 -9.32 2.20 21.53
N VAL A 45 -8.39 2.78 22.28
CA VAL A 45 -7.64 3.96 21.87
C VAL A 45 -6.36 3.48 21.20
N GLU A 46 -6.35 3.60 19.88
CA GLU A 46 -5.22 3.20 19.05
C GLU A 46 -4.28 4.36 18.74
N ARG A 47 -2.99 4.06 18.60
CA ARG A 47 -2.01 5.01 18.09
C ARG A 47 -2.26 5.25 16.61
N LYS A 48 -2.61 6.50 16.26
CA LYS A 48 -2.79 6.93 14.86
C LYS A 48 -1.52 7.50 14.22
N ARG A 49 -0.60 8.02 15.04
CA ARG A 49 0.59 8.76 14.58
C ARG A 49 1.85 7.90 14.71
N PHE A 50 2.32 7.38 13.58
CA PHE A 50 3.57 6.64 13.46
C PHE A 50 4.64 7.49 12.76
N ARG A 51 5.92 7.26 13.10
CA ARG A 51 7.04 7.82 12.34
C ARG A 51 7.44 6.82 11.27
N TYR A 52 7.04 7.10 10.04
CA TYR A 52 7.45 6.32 8.89
C TYR A 52 8.92 6.57 8.56
N THR A 53 9.64 5.48 8.31
CA THR A 53 11.06 5.42 7.96
C THR A 53 11.23 4.58 6.70
N THR A 54 12.45 4.17 6.37
CA THR A 54 12.71 3.25 5.26
C THR A 54 12.11 1.85 5.49
N ASN A 55 11.91 1.45 6.74
CA ASN A 55 11.35 0.16 7.10
C ASN A 55 9.84 0.10 6.82
N ARG A 56 9.38 -1.00 6.24
CA ARG A 56 7.95 -1.21 5.95
C ARG A 56 7.13 -1.34 7.24
N PRO A 57 5.87 -0.86 7.28
CA PRO A 57 5.09 -0.79 8.53
C PRO A 57 4.83 -2.13 9.24
N TRP A 58 4.85 -3.25 8.50
CA TRP A 58 4.64 -4.60 9.05
C TRP A 58 5.91 -5.27 9.57
N THR A 59 7.06 -4.61 9.51
CA THR A 59 8.36 -5.18 9.94
C THR A 59 8.61 -4.98 11.43
N GLY A 60 9.39 -5.90 12.02
CA GLY A 60 9.81 -5.79 13.42
C GLY A 60 10.65 -4.53 13.70
N GLN A 61 11.50 -4.13 12.75
CA GLN A 61 12.33 -2.92 12.84
C GLN A 61 11.48 -1.65 12.90
N PHE A 62 10.40 -1.58 12.09
CA PHE A 62 9.46 -0.46 12.16
C PHE A 62 8.78 -0.39 13.54
N ARG A 63 8.37 -1.55 14.08
CA ARG A 63 7.79 -1.65 15.43
C ARG A 63 8.78 -1.21 16.51
N GLN A 64 10.04 -1.63 16.42
CA GLN A 64 11.12 -1.25 17.33
C GLN A 64 11.38 0.27 17.30
N GLN A 65 11.37 0.88 16.11
CA GLN A 65 11.53 2.33 15.97
C GLN A 65 10.32 3.12 16.47
N ASN A 66 9.15 2.50 16.57
CA ASN A 66 7.89 3.09 17.01
C ASN A 66 7.36 2.39 18.27
N MET A 67 8.21 2.03 19.22
CA MET A 67 7.77 1.33 20.43
C MET A 67 6.65 2.08 21.18
N PRO A 68 5.72 1.37 21.85
CA PRO A 68 4.75 2.00 22.75
C PRO A 68 5.45 2.93 23.75
N GLY A 69 4.83 4.06 24.07
CA GLY A 69 5.42 5.09 24.95
C GLY A 69 6.38 6.08 24.26
N THR A 70 6.87 5.80 23.05
CA THR A 70 7.73 6.75 22.32
C THR A 70 6.92 7.90 21.73
N ILE A 71 7.12 9.11 22.26
CA ILE A 71 6.53 10.35 21.74
C ILE A 71 7.59 11.10 20.94
N ARG A 72 7.28 11.44 19.68
CA ARG A 72 8.18 12.18 18.78
C ARG A 72 7.45 13.37 18.18
N LYS A 73 8.19 14.43 17.86
CA LYS A 73 7.66 15.58 17.11
C LYS A 73 7.12 15.10 15.75
N LYS A 74 5.97 15.65 15.34
CA LYS A 74 5.40 15.41 14.01
C LYS A 74 6.36 15.97 12.96
N VAL A 75 6.59 15.21 11.89
CA VAL A 75 7.28 15.76 10.72
C VAL A 75 6.24 16.36 9.79
N PHE A 76 6.45 17.62 9.42
CA PHE A 76 5.65 18.31 8.43
C PHE A 76 6.18 17.96 7.04
N LEU A 77 5.25 17.65 6.15
CA LEU A 77 5.53 17.26 4.77
C LEU A 77 4.75 18.19 3.87
N ASN A 78 5.29 18.43 2.67
CA ASN A 78 4.54 19.11 1.63
C ASN A 78 3.43 18.15 1.17
N PRO A 79 2.15 18.55 1.23
CA PRO A 79 1.07 17.72 0.72
C PRO A 79 1.27 17.54 -0.79
N VAL A 80 1.18 16.30 -1.24
CA VAL A 80 1.19 15.96 -2.66
C VAL A 80 -0.24 15.56 -3.02
N ASP A 81 -0.86 16.32 -3.92
CA ASP A 81 -2.26 16.08 -4.32
C ASP A 81 -2.38 14.76 -5.08
N GLU A 82 -1.58 14.59 -6.13
CA GLU A 82 -1.57 13.38 -6.95
C GLU A 82 -0.18 12.74 -6.99
N TRP A 83 -0.10 11.49 -6.51
CA TRP A 83 1.16 10.76 -6.46
C TRP A 83 1.54 10.23 -7.84
N GLY A 84 2.77 10.51 -8.29
CA GLY A 84 3.22 10.18 -9.65
C GLY A 84 4.47 9.32 -9.76
N PHE A 85 4.98 8.74 -8.69
CA PHE A 85 6.22 7.94 -8.70
C PHE A 85 5.96 6.50 -8.28
N PHE A 86 6.33 5.54 -9.12
CA PHE A 86 6.02 4.14 -8.94
C PHE A 86 7.31 3.31 -8.89
N ARG A 87 7.19 2.09 -8.34
CA ARG A 87 8.33 1.18 -8.27
C ARG A 87 8.74 0.76 -9.68
N GLY A 88 10.01 0.97 -10.00
CA GLY A 88 10.63 0.72 -11.29
C GLY A 88 10.65 1.89 -12.25
N ASP A 89 10.16 3.06 -11.83
CA ASP A 89 10.33 4.27 -12.64
C ASP A 89 11.81 4.61 -12.78
N ARG A 90 12.18 5.11 -13.96
CA ARG A 90 13.49 5.72 -14.17
C ARG A 90 13.44 7.17 -13.72
N VAL A 91 14.36 7.54 -12.85
CA VAL A 91 14.43 8.86 -12.26
C VAL A 91 15.83 9.44 -12.34
N GLU A 92 15.91 10.77 -12.44
CA GLU A 92 17.15 11.54 -12.38
C GLU A 92 17.26 12.28 -11.05
N VAL A 93 18.44 12.23 -10.44
CA VAL A 93 18.73 12.91 -9.18
C VAL A 93 19.18 14.34 -9.45
N LEU A 94 18.49 15.32 -8.86
CA LEU A 94 18.77 16.75 -9.05
C LEU A 94 19.76 17.33 -8.05
N VAL A 95 19.82 16.76 -6.85
CA VAL A 95 20.57 17.31 -5.71
C VAL A 95 21.37 16.21 -5.02
N GLY A 96 22.53 16.56 -4.48
CA GLY A 96 23.37 15.66 -3.68
C GLY A 96 24.58 15.11 -4.44
N LYS A 97 25.21 14.09 -3.86
CA LYS A 97 26.46 13.49 -4.35
C LYS A 97 26.33 12.90 -5.76
N ASP A 98 25.15 12.37 -6.07
CA ASP A 98 24.87 11.66 -7.32
C ASP A 98 24.03 12.50 -8.30
N LYS A 99 24.14 13.83 -8.22
CA LYS A 99 23.44 14.75 -9.13
C LYS A 99 23.72 14.44 -10.61
N GLY A 100 22.65 14.43 -11.41
CA GLY A 100 22.66 14.14 -12.84
C GLY A 100 22.71 12.65 -13.19
N LYS A 101 22.87 11.77 -12.20
CA LYS A 101 22.79 10.33 -12.42
C LYS A 101 21.35 9.88 -12.46
N GLN A 102 21.11 8.84 -13.25
CA GLN A 102 19.81 8.20 -13.38
C GLN A 102 19.83 6.83 -12.70
N GLY A 103 18.69 6.45 -12.14
CA GLY A 103 18.52 5.16 -11.51
C GLY A 103 17.06 4.72 -11.53
N ILE A 104 16.83 3.50 -11.06
CA ILE A 104 15.50 2.89 -11.00
C ILE A 104 14.97 2.97 -9.58
N VAL A 105 13.69 3.35 -9.41
CA VAL A 105 13.04 3.41 -8.10
C VAL A 105 12.81 1.99 -7.56
N THR A 106 13.48 1.64 -6.46
CA THR A 106 13.34 0.32 -5.81
C THR A 106 12.17 0.27 -4.84
N GLN A 107 11.97 1.33 -4.07
CA GLN A 107 10.94 1.45 -3.04
C GLN A 107 10.36 2.86 -2.98
N VAL A 108 9.04 2.91 -2.81
CA VAL A 108 8.26 4.13 -2.61
C VAL A 108 7.69 4.16 -1.18
N ILE A 109 7.79 5.32 -0.53
CA ILE A 109 7.26 5.61 0.82
C ILE A 109 6.45 6.92 0.74
N SER A 110 5.17 6.79 0.41
CA SER A 110 4.27 7.93 0.21
C SER A 110 4.00 8.71 1.49
N GLU A 111 4.07 8.07 2.67
CA GLU A 111 3.83 8.75 3.95
C GLU A 111 4.91 9.78 4.32
N ARG A 112 6.02 9.82 3.57
CA ARG A 112 7.17 10.72 3.77
C ARG A 112 7.56 11.47 2.50
N ASN A 113 6.85 11.26 1.39
CA ASN A 113 7.24 11.68 0.05
C ASN A 113 8.64 11.21 -0.35
N TRP A 114 8.99 9.96 0.01
CA TRP A 114 10.32 9.42 -0.22
C TRP A 114 10.33 8.32 -1.27
N VAL A 115 11.43 8.31 -2.04
CA VAL A 115 11.78 7.23 -2.96
C VAL A 115 13.20 6.76 -2.69
N MET A 116 13.41 5.45 -2.81
CA MET A 116 14.73 4.83 -2.79
C MET A 116 15.11 4.51 -4.23
N VAL A 117 16.31 4.91 -4.65
CA VAL A 117 16.79 4.72 -6.01
C VAL A 117 17.98 3.78 -5.99
N GLU A 118 17.96 2.77 -6.86
CA GLU A 118 18.98 1.71 -6.91
C GLU A 118 20.38 2.28 -7.11
N GLY A 119 21.31 1.94 -6.21
CA GLY A 119 22.72 2.31 -6.35
C GLY A 119 23.04 3.80 -6.27
N LEU A 120 22.06 4.66 -5.96
CA LEU A 120 22.24 6.11 -5.81
C LEU A 120 21.97 6.57 -4.37
N ASN A 121 22.58 7.68 -3.98
CA ASN A 121 22.43 8.28 -2.65
C ASN A 121 22.64 7.28 -1.48
N TRP A 122 23.67 6.43 -1.61
CA TRP A 122 23.96 5.38 -0.63
C TRP A 122 25.02 5.81 0.39
N HIS A 123 24.97 5.16 1.56
CA HIS A 123 25.97 5.26 2.61
C HIS A 123 26.44 3.85 3.00
N TYR A 124 27.63 3.76 3.62
CA TYR A 124 28.10 2.50 4.17
C TYR A 124 27.50 2.27 5.57
N ARG A 125 27.02 1.06 5.84
CA ARG A 125 26.60 0.64 7.18
C ARG A 125 27.10 -0.77 7.47
N THR A 126 27.50 -1.01 8.71
CA THR A 126 27.91 -2.33 9.17
C THR A 126 26.69 -3.13 9.60
N VAL A 127 26.62 -4.41 9.21
CA VAL A 127 25.52 -5.32 9.54
C VAL A 127 26.07 -6.59 10.21
N GLY A 128 25.34 -7.08 11.21
CA GLY A 128 25.66 -8.34 11.89
C GLY A 128 26.92 -8.27 12.76
N ALA A 129 27.22 -7.12 13.36
CA ALA A 129 28.32 -7.00 14.30
C ALA A 129 27.97 -7.72 15.62
N GLU A 130 28.84 -8.62 16.06
CA GLU A 130 28.68 -9.44 17.27
C GLU A 130 30.02 -9.49 18.04
N GLU A 131 29.99 -10.02 19.26
CA GLU A 131 31.22 -10.18 20.05
C GLU A 131 32.17 -11.17 19.34
N GLY A 132 33.35 -10.70 18.94
CA GLY A 132 34.32 -11.48 18.15
C GLY A 132 34.15 -11.42 16.63
N PHE A 133 33.11 -10.75 16.11
CA PHE A 133 32.93 -10.53 14.67
C PHE A 133 32.64 -9.05 14.36
N PRO A 134 33.53 -8.35 13.62
CA PRO A 134 33.40 -6.92 13.38
C PRO A 134 32.20 -6.52 12.49
N GLY A 135 31.48 -7.49 11.91
CA GLY A 135 30.37 -7.26 10.99
C GLY A 135 30.82 -7.06 9.54
N ILE A 136 29.85 -7.02 8.62
CA ILE A 136 30.09 -6.81 7.19
C ILE A 136 29.69 -5.39 6.80
N LEU A 137 30.58 -4.67 6.10
CA LEU A 137 30.31 -3.35 5.57
C LEU A 137 29.48 -3.46 4.28
N ILE A 138 28.25 -2.93 4.29
CA ILE A 138 27.31 -3.00 3.16
C ILE A 138 26.93 -1.58 2.73
N LYS A 139 26.72 -1.40 1.41
CA LYS A 139 26.14 -0.17 0.86
C LYS A 139 24.63 -0.21 1.05
N SER A 140 24.08 0.80 1.71
CA SER A 140 22.64 0.97 1.91
C SER A 140 22.21 2.26 1.23
N GLU A 141 21.21 2.19 0.36
CA GLU A 141 20.61 3.37 -0.23
C GLU A 141 19.94 4.23 0.85
N SER A 142 19.87 5.54 0.60
CA SER A 142 19.17 6.51 1.44
C SER A 142 17.98 7.09 0.67
N PRO A 143 16.88 7.44 1.35
CA PRO A 143 15.72 8.02 0.68
C PRO A 143 16.02 9.39 0.12
N LEU A 144 15.39 9.70 -1.01
CA LEU A 144 15.36 11.01 -1.66
C LEU A 144 13.94 11.58 -1.61
N ASP A 145 13.81 12.89 -1.44
CA ASP A 145 12.52 13.58 -1.47
C ASP A 145 12.04 13.74 -2.91
N VAL A 146 10.84 13.23 -3.18
CA VAL A 146 10.21 13.26 -4.49
C VAL A 146 9.94 14.68 -5.00
N THR A 147 9.70 15.63 -4.09
CA THR A 147 9.33 16.99 -4.48
C THR A 147 10.50 17.87 -4.87
N LYS A 148 11.72 17.54 -4.41
CA LYS A 148 12.89 18.43 -4.54
C LYS A 148 14.10 17.75 -5.16
N ASP A 149 14.32 16.48 -4.84
CA ASP A 149 15.60 15.84 -5.12
C ASP A 149 15.57 15.02 -6.41
N VAL A 150 14.38 14.73 -6.96
CA VAL A 150 14.20 13.72 -8.03
C VAL A 150 13.20 14.19 -9.08
N ARG A 151 13.45 13.85 -10.36
CA ARG A 151 12.49 13.97 -11.47
C ARG A 151 12.34 12.67 -12.22
N LEU A 152 11.18 12.46 -12.85
CA LEU A 152 10.99 11.35 -13.80
C LEU A 152 11.83 11.60 -15.04
N VAL A 153 12.35 10.53 -15.63
CA VAL A 153 13.07 10.61 -16.90
C VAL A 153 12.11 10.36 -18.04
N ASP A 154 12.12 11.24 -19.03
CA ASP A 154 11.35 11.04 -20.26
C ASP A 154 11.99 9.91 -21.09
N PRO A 155 11.23 8.89 -21.51
CA PRO A 155 11.76 7.78 -22.32
C PRO A 155 12.32 8.23 -23.68
N SER A 156 12.01 9.45 -24.11
CA SER A 156 12.28 9.97 -25.45
C SER A 156 13.70 10.48 -25.67
N ASP A 157 14.19 11.22 -24.69
CA ASP A 157 15.46 11.94 -24.74
C ASP A 157 16.30 11.69 -23.49
N LEU A 158 15.78 10.87 -22.56
CA LEU A 158 16.48 10.46 -21.36
C LEU A 158 16.90 11.64 -20.48
N GLN A 159 16.12 12.72 -20.45
CA GLN A 159 16.35 13.84 -19.54
C GLN A 159 15.26 13.92 -18.48
N GLY A 160 15.60 14.41 -17.29
CA GLY A 160 14.67 14.66 -16.20
C GLY A 160 13.61 15.70 -16.57
N THR A 161 12.34 15.34 -16.40
CA THR A 161 11.18 16.17 -16.75
C THR A 161 10.17 16.22 -15.61
N GLU A 162 9.43 17.32 -15.57
CA GLU A 162 8.18 17.39 -14.81
C GLU A 162 7.08 16.64 -15.57
N PHE A 163 6.10 16.13 -14.84
CA PHE A 163 5.00 15.38 -15.41
C PHE A 163 3.66 16.01 -15.04
N GLU A 164 2.69 15.82 -15.91
CA GLU A 164 1.31 16.18 -15.67
C GLU A 164 0.44 14.92 -15.86
N TRP A 165 -0.62 14.81 -15.07
CA TRP A 165 -1.63 13.79 -15.31
C TRP A 165 -2.61 14.25 -16.37
N ARG A 166 -2.80 13.44 -17.41
CA ARG A 166 -3.79 13.67 -18.46
C ARG A 166 -4.62 12.40 -18.69
N PHE A 167 -5.74 12.54 -19.38
CA PHE A 167 -6.58 11.42 -19.79
C PHE A 167 -6.38 11.16 -21.29
N THR A 168 -6.26 9.90 -21.68
CA THR A 168 -6.30 9.49 -23.08
C THR A 168 -7.73 9.55 -23.62
N GLU A 169 -7.89 9.42 -24.94
CA GLU A 169 -9.21 9.34 -25.59
C GLU A 169 -10.04 8.15 -25.09
N GLU A 170 -9.38 7.08 -24.66
CA GLU A 170 -9.99 5.89 -24.05
C GLU A 170 -10.42 6.11 -22.58
N GLY A 171 -10.05 7.25 -22.00
CA GLY A 171 -10.35 7.61 -20.62
C GLY A 171 -9.34 7.09 -19.59
N GLU A 172 -8.19 6.57 -20.02
CA GLU A 172 -7.13 6.10 -19.13
C GLU A 172 -6.31 7.27 -18.60
N LYS A 173 -6.03 7.27 -17.30
CA LYS A 173 -5.22 8.31 -16.66
C LYS A 173 -3.74 7.99 -16.81
N VAL A 174 -3.01 8.85 -17.51
CA VAL A 174 -1.61 8.63 -17.90
C VAL A 174 -0.74 9.83 -17.50
N ARG A 175 0.54 9.56 -17.22
CA ARG A 175 1.52 10.63 -16.97
C ARG A 175 2.05 11.11 -18.31
N VAL A 176 2.13 12.42 -18.50
CA VAL A 176 2.65 13.05 -19.71
C VAL A 176 3.81 13.97 -19.33
N SER A 177 4.92 13.87 -20.04
CA SER A 177 6.07 14.76 -19.91
C SER A 177 5.67 16.18 -20.27
N ALA A 178 5.90 17.13 -19.35
CA ALA A 178 5.61 18.54 -19.61
C ALA A 178 6.50 19.13 -20.71
N ARG A 179 7.69 18.55 -20.93
CA ARG A 179 8.68 19.05 -21.90
C ARG A 179 8.44 18.54 -23.32
N THR A 180 8.20 17.25 -23.50
CA THR A 180 8.03 16.65 -24.85
C THR A 180 6.57 16.35 -25.19
N GLY A 181 5.67 16.38 -24.20
CA GLY A 181 4.28 15.97 -24.38
C GLY A 181 4.09 14.46 -24.55
N ARG A 182 5.14 13.64 -24.37
CA ARG A 182 5.04 12.17 -24.51
C ARG A 182 4.59 11.49 -23.23
N LEU A 183 3.97 10.33 -23.42
CA LEU A 183 3.45 9.50 -22.34
C LEU A 183 4.58 8.78 -21.59
N ILE A 184 4.55 8.85 -20.26
CA ILE A 184 5.44 8.12 -19.35
C ILE A 184 4.62 6.96 -18.73
N PRO A 185 4.77 5.72 -19.23
CA PRO A 185 3.95 4.60 -18.79
C PRO A 185 4.28 4.25 -17.34
N ILE A 186 3.31 3.65 -16.63
CA ILE A 186 3.57 3.07 -15.30
C ILE A 186 4.29 1.72 -15.53
N PRO A 187 5.46 1.49 -14.93
CA PRO A 187 6.24 0.29 -15.16
C PRO A 187 5.55 -0.95 -14.55
N GLU A 188 5.62 -2.08 -15.25
CA GLU A 188 5.01 -3.35 -14.81
C GLU A 188 5.54 -3.83 -13.45
N THR A 189 6.76 -3.45 -13.10
CA THR A 189 7.37 -3.71 -11.79
C THR A 189 6.57 -3.18 -10.61
N ASN A 190 5.75 -2.15 -10.82
CA ASN A 190 4.86 -1.62 -9.80
C ASN A 190 3.71 -2.59 -9.47
N ASN A 191 3.30 -3.41 -10.44
CA ASN A 191 2.23 -4.40 -10.28
C ASN A 191 2.72 -5.73 -9.70
N GLN A 192 4.04 -5.91 -9.57
CA GLN A 192 4.62 -7.10 -8.95
C GLN A 192 4.16 -7.23 -7.50
N THR A 193 3.69 -8.42 -7.17
CA THR A 193 3.18 -8.81 -5.86
C THR A 193 4.24 -9.66 -5.13
N HIS A 194 4.03 -10.01 -3.85
CA HIS A 194 4.89 -10.98 -3.16
C HIS A 194 4.72 -12.39 -3.75
N ASP A 195 3.48 -12.77 -4.08
CA ASP A 195 3.16 -14.11 -4.55
C ASP A 195 3.52 -14.32 -6.02
N TYR A 196 3.50 -13.27 -6.85
CA TYR A 196 3.77 -13.37 -8.29
C TYR A 196 4.38 -12.09 -8.88
N LYS A 197 5.13 -12.25 -9.96
CA LYS A 197 5.67 -11.12 -10.75
C LYS A 197 4.63 -10.60 -11.74
N THR A 198 4.04 -11.50 -12.51
CA THR A 198 2.93 -11.23 -13.44
C THR A 198 1.73 -12.07 -13.03
N PRO A 199 0.49 -11.61 -13.22
CA PRO A 199 -0.70 -12.37 -12.82
C PRO A 199 -0.76 -13.79 -13.41
N GLY A 200 -0.33 -13.96 -14.67
CA GLY A 200 -0.29 -15.27 -15.33
C GLY A 200 0.80 -16.22 -14.81
N ALA A 201 1.77 -15.73 -14.03
CA ALA A 201 2.78 -16.56 -13.39
C ALA A 201 2.34 -17.05 -11.99
N TYR A 202 1.12 -16.76 -11.56
CA TYR A 202 0.58 -17.26 -10.30
C TYR A 202 0.38 -18.78 -10.37
N ILE A 203 0.79 -19.47 -9.30
CA ILE A 203 0.57 -20.90 -9.15
C ILE A 203 -0.50 -21.07 -8.08
N GLU A 204 -1.62 -21.69 -8.47
CA GLU A 204 -2.75 -21.96 -7.57
C GLU A 204 -2.32 -22.88 -6.42
N ARG A 205 -2.72 -22.54 -5.20
CA ARG A 205 -2.50 -23.34 -3.99
C ARG A 205 -3.72 -24.20 -3.70
N GLU A 206 -3.54 -25.23 -2.88
CA GLU A 206 -4.61 -26.16 -2.48
C GLU A 206 -5.84 -25.48 -1.86
N LYS A 207 -5.66 -24.36 -1.16
CA LYS A 207 -6.75 -23.59 -0.52
C LYS A 207 -7.30 -22.46 -1.40
N ASP A 208 -6.82 -22.33 -2.63
CA ASP A 208 -7.29 -21.30 -3.55
C ASP A 208 -8.47 -21.81 -4.36
N THR A 209 -9.46 -20.95 -4.59
CA THR A 209 -10.59 -21.22 -5.48
C THR A 209 -10.16 -21.06 -6.92
N THR A 210 -10.50 -22.02 -7.78
CA THR A 210 -10.18 -21.97 -9.22
C THR A 210 -10.99 -20.88 -9.93
N ALA A 211 -10.43 -20.32 -11.01
CA ALA A 211 -11.09 -19.26 -11.78
C ALA A 211 -12.48 -19.67 -12.32
N ALA A 212 -12.64 -20.94 -12.70
CA ALA A 212 -13.90 -21.46 -13.21
C ALA A 212 -15.02 -21.35 -12.15
N VAL A 213 -14.76 -21.79 -10.92
CA VAL A 213 -15.71 -21.75 -9.81
C VAL A 213 -16.06 -20.30 -9.43
N VAL A 214 -15.08 -19.39 -9.46
CA VAL A 214 -15.31 -17.97 -9.12
C VAL A 214 -16.13 -17.25 -10.19
N SER A 215 -15.95 -17.62 -11.46
CA SER A 215 -16.67 -17.01 -12.59
C SER A 215 -18.11 -17.50 -12.73
N GLU A 216 -18.48 -18.57 -12.04
CA GLU A 216 -19.82 -19.14 -12.08
C GLU A 216 -20.84 -18.17 -11.45
N ILE A 217 -21.88 -17.82 -12.21
CA ILE A 217 -22.96 -16.95 -11.73
C ILE A 217 -23.94 -17.80 -10.93
N THR A 218 -23.77 -17.84 -9.61
CA THR A 218 -24.64 -18.59 -8.70
C THR A 218 -25.82 -17.78 -8.16
N PHE A 219 -25.70 -16.43 -8.17
CA PHE A 219 -26.72 -15.56 -7.60
C PHE A 219 -27.98 -15.48 -8.47
N GLN A 220 -29.13 -15.80 -7.87
CA GLN A 220 -30.45 -15.61 -8.46
C GLN A 220 -31.21 -14.54 -7.65
N PRO A 221 -31.73 -13.47 -8.29
CA PRO A 221 -32.46 -12.44 -7.58
C PRO A 221 -33.84 -12.96 -7.13
N LYS A 222 -34.04 -13.09 -5.82
CA LYS A 222 -35.32 -13.45 -5.19
C LYS A 222 -35.84 -12.29 -4.34
N LEU A 223 -37.16 -12.27 -4.08
CA LEU A 223 -37.81 -11.34 -3.15
C LEU A 223 -37.83 -11.88 -1.71
N SER A 224 -36.73 -12.50 -1.29
CA SER A 224 -36.51 -13.06 0.04
C SER A 224 -35.22 -12.49 0.63
N THR A 225 -35.09 -12.48 1.96
CA THR A 225 -33.79 -12.18 2.59
C THR A 225 -32.88 -13.40 2.53
N PHE A 226 -31.57 -13.19 2.72
CA PHE A 226 -30.58 -14.26 2.76
C PHE A 226 -30.92 -15.33 3.80
N GLU A 227 -31.40 -14.91 4.98
CA GLU A 227 -31.80 -15.82 6.04
C GLU A 227 -33.02 -16.65 5.66
N MET A 228 -34.03 -16.02 5.03
CA MET A 228 -35.24 -16.73 4.58
C MET A 228 -34.92 -17.75 3.48
N ASP A 229 -34.05 -17.39 2.53
CA ASP A 229 -33.61 -18.28 1.44
C ASP A 229 -32.87 -19.52 1.98
N ILE A 230 -31.98 -19.32 2.95
CA ILE A 230 -31.30 -20.44 3.64
C ILE A 230 -32.27 -21.28 4.45
N MET A 231 -33.23 -20.67 5.15
CA MET A 231 -34.23 -21.42 5.90
C MET A 231 -35.06 -22.31 4.97
N GLU A 232 -35.48 -21.78 3.81
CA GLU A 232 -36.20 -22.55 2.80
C GLU A 232 -35.34 -23.68 2.22
N GLU A 233 -34.08 -23.39 1.85
CA GLU A 233 -33.14 -24.38 1.30
C GLU A 233 -32.82 -25.52 2.30
N MET A 234 -32.66 -25.17 3.59
CA MET A 234 -32.37 -26.13 4.65
C MET A 234 -33.63 -26.81 5.21
N GLY A 235 -34.82 -26.43 4.76
CA GLY A 235 -36.09 -26.95 5.26
C GLY A 235 -36.38 -26.61 6.73
N ILE A 236 -35.89 -25.46 7.20
CA ILE A 236 -36.08 -24.99 8.57
C ILE A 236 -37.40 -24.23 8.66
N GLU A 237 -38.34 -24.75 9.43
CA GLU A 237 -39.63 -24.12 9.70
C GLU A 237 -39.61 -23.42 11.07
N GLU A 238 -40.00 -22.14 11.11
CA GLU A 238 -40.17 -21.38 12.35
C GLU A 238 -41.66 -21.03 12.54
N GLU A 239 -42.32 -21.78 13.42
CA GLU A 239 -43.74 -21.59 13.71
C GLU A 239 -43.98 -20.43 14.69
N ARG A 240 -42.96 -19.94 15.40
CA ARG A 240 -43.14 -18.90 16.42
C ARG A 240 -43.25 -17.54 15.76
N THR A 241 -44.26 -16.77 16.17
CA THR A 241 -44.35 -15.35 15.80
C THR A 241 -43.49 -14.49 16.73
N PRO A 242 -42.61 -13.61 16.20
CA PRO A 242 -41.84 -12.70 17.03
C PRO A 242 -42.77 -11.75 17.81
N LYS A 243 -42.52 -11.63 19.13
CA LYS A 243 -43.29 -10.72 19.99
C LYS A 243 -42.99 -9.27 19.63
N LYS A 244 -44.00 -8.39 19.72
CA LYS A 244 -43.83 -6.96 19.47
C LYS A 244 -42.84 -6.37 20.50
N THR A 245 -41.85 -5.63 20.00
CA THR A 245 -40.85 -4.91 20.82
C THR A 245 -40.96 -3.41 20.57
N TYR A 246 -40.74 -2.60 21.61
CA TYR A 246 -40.64 -1.15 21.48
C TYR A 246 -39.20 -0.75 21.18
N TRP A 247 -39.02 0.17 20.24
CA TRP A 247 -37.73 0.79 19.93
C TRP A 247 -37.86 2.27 20.28
N TYR A 248 -37.01 2.78 21.17
CA TYR A 248 -36.99 4.17 21.65
C TYR A 248 -35.57 4.74 21.61
#